data_AF-A0A3M6K9N4-F1
#
_entry.id   AF-A0A3M6K9N4-F1
#
_cell.length_a   1.000
_cell.length_b   1.000
_cell.length_c   1.000
_cell.angle_alpha   90.00
_cell.angle_beta   90.00
_cell.angle_gamma   90.00
#
_symmetry.space_group_name_H-M   'P 1'
#
loop_
_entity.id
_entity.type
_entity.pdbx_description
1 polymer ?
#
loop_
_entity_poly.entity_id
_entity_poly.type
_entity_poly.pdbx_seq_one_letter_code
_entity_poly.pdbx_strand_id
1 'polypeptide(L)' 'MVSKAKELCPRCAQGKLVTDNESGEMFCSKCGFV' A
#
# COMPACT_ATOMS: atom_id res chain seq x y z
N MET A 1 -3.33 19.69 9.54
CA MET A 1 -2.31 19.10 8.66
C MET A 1 -2.54 17.60 8.59
N VAL A 2 -3.29 17.12 7.59
CA VAL A 2 -3.58 15.68 7.45
C VAL A 2 -2.36 15.00 6.83
N SER A 3 -1.61 14.25 7.64
CA SER A 3 -0.43 13.53 7.21
C SER A 3 -0.83 12.42 6.24
N LYS A 4 -0.77 12.70 4.93
CA LYS A 4 -1.07 11.80 3.81
C LYS A 4 -0.01 10.70 3.61
N ALA A 5 0.48 10.15 4.73
CA ALA A 5 1.49 9.10 4.77
C ALA A 5 0.88 7.69 4.84
N LYS A 6 -0.43 7.56 5.07
CA LYS A 6 -1.11 6.26 5.17
C LYS A 6 -1.47 5.63 3.81
N GLU A 7 -1.40 6.38 2.72
CA GLU A 7 -1.80 5.89 1.38
C GLU A 7 -0.62 5.36 0.56
N LEU A 8 0.63 5.64 0.99
CA LEU A 8 1.84 5.24 0.29
C LEU A 8 2.43 4.00 0.94
N CYS A 9 2.92 3.08 0.11
CA CYS A 9 3.56 1.85 0.55
C CYS A 9 4.81 2.19 1.37
N PRO A 10 4.97 1.64 2.58
CA PRO A 10 6.11 1.93 3.44
C PRO A 10 7.44 1.41 2.87
N ARG A 11 7.40 0.42 1.95
CA ARG A 11 8.62 -0.19 1.40
C ARG A 11 9.21 0.55 0.21
N CYS A 12 8.37 1.13 -0.65
CA CYS A 12 8.84 1.86 -1.84
C CYS A 12 8.44 3.35 -1.86
N ALA A 13 7.61 3.81 -0.93
CA ALA A 13 7.08 5.18 -0.85
C ALA A 13 6.40 5.71 -2.13
N GLN A 14 6.15 4.83 -3.11
CA GLN A 14 5.76 5.21 -4.46
C GLN A 14 4.51 4.48 -4.97
N GLY A 15 4.11 3.38 -4.34
CA GLY A 15 2.92 2.62 -4.70
C GLY A 15 1.80 2.81 -3.69
N LYS A 16 0.55 2.76 -4.14
CA LYS A 16 -0.59 2.74 -3.23
C LYS A 16 -0.65 1.37 -2.53
N LEU A 17 -1.01 1.37 -1.25
CA LEU A 17 -1.40 0.14 -0.56
C LEU A 17 -2.82 -0.20 -0.99
N VAL A 18 -3.01 -1.39 -1.58
CA VAL A 18 -4.30 -1.91 -2.04
C VAL A 18 -4.64 -3.18 -1.27
N THR A 19 -5.91 -3.39 -1.01
CA THR A 19 -6.38 -4.63 -0.37
C THR A 19 -6.71 -5.65 -1.45
N ASP A 20 -6.08 -6.81 -1.38
CA ASP A 20 -6.39 -7.94 -2.22
C ASP A 20 -7.81 -8.45 -1.92
N ASN A 21 -8.63 -8.65 -2.95
CA ASN A 21 -10.01 -9.12 -2.76
C ASN A 21 -10.11 -10.65 -2.61
N GLU A 22 -9.05 -11.39 -2.93
CA GLU A 22 -9.02 -12.85 -2.78
C GLU A 22 -8.59 -13.25 -1.37
N SER A 23 -7.54 -12.61 -0.83
CA SER A 23 -6.98 -12.92 0.50
C SER A 23 -7.43 -11.94 1.61
N GLY A 24 -7.77 -10.69 1.26
CA GLY A 24 -8.02 -9.61 2.23
C GLY A 24 -6.75 -8.94 2.77
N GLU A 25 -5.58 -9.30 2.25
CA GLU A 25 -4.28 -8.75 2.64
C GLU A 25 -4.01 -7.41 1.95
N MET A 26 -3.26 -6.51 2.61
CA MET A 26 -2.93 -5.20 2.04
C MET A 26 -1.56 -5.25 1.37
N PHE A 27 -1.52 -5.24 0.04
CA PHE A 27 -0.27 -5.25 -0.70
C PHE A 27 -0.01 -3.96 -1.47
N CYS A 28 1.26 -3.71 -1.81
CA CYS A 28 1.63 -2.61 -2.69
C CYS A 28 1.57 -3.05 -4.14
N SER A 29 0.74 -2.39 -4.94
CA SER A 29 0.62 -2.68 -6.39
C SER A 29 1.89 -2.41 -7.20
N LYS A 30 2.91 -1.76 -6.62
CA LYS A 30 4.12 -1.35 -7.33
C LYS A 30 5.34 -2.21 -7.02
N CYS A 31 5.51 -2.63 -5.77
CA CYS A 31 6.67 -3.42 -5.33
C CYS A 31 6.31 -4.81 -4.77
N GLY A 32 5.02 -5.15 -4.72
CA GLY A 32 4.53 -6.45 -4.25
C GLY A 32 4.68 -6.66 -2.73
N PHE A 33 4.84 -5.59 -1.96
CA PHE A 33 4.93 -5.66 -0.50
C PHE A 33 3.54 -5.91 0.11
N VAL A 34 3.28 -7.14 0.59
CA VAL A 34 2.15 -7.55 1.45
C VAL A 34 2.38 -7.19 2.91
#